data_AF-A0A6M0ARW0-F1
#
_entry.id   AF-A0A6M0ARW0-F1
#
_cell.length_a   1.000
_cell.length_b   1.000
_cell.length_c   1.000
_cell.angle_alpha   90.00
_cell.angle_beta   90.00
_cell.angle_gamma   90.00
#
_symmetry.space_group_name_H-M   'P 1'
#
loop_
_entity.id
_entity.type
_entity.pdbx_description
1 polymer ?
#
loop_
_entity_poly.entity_id
_entity_poly.type
_entity_poly.pdbx_seq_one_letter_code
_entity_poly.pdbx_strand_id
1 'polypeptide(L)' 'MIRVAQSSNIQIIDSWSEFIDDEGLLKKEMTTDGVHLTDKAYKIWSQKIQIHIL' A
#
# COMPACT_ATOMS: atom_id res chain seq x y z
N MET A 1 -12.85 6.88 3.91
CA MET A 1 -12.74 6.11 2.65
C MET A 1 -13.36 4.72 2.75
N ILE A 2 -13.06 3.90 3.77
CA ILE A 2 -13.65 2.55 3.92
C ILE A 2 -15.18 2.53 3.87
N ARG A 3 -15.82 3.48 4.57
CA ARG A 3 -17.29 3.60 4.60
C ARG A 3 -17.92 3.97 3.25
N VAL A 4 -17.16 4.57 2.33
CA VAL A 4 -17.63 4.97 0.99
C VAL A 4 -17.58 3.78 0.02
N ALA A 5 -16.57 2.91 0.14
CA ALA A 5 -16.47 1.73 -0.73
C ALA A 5 -17.54 0.67 -0.43
N GLN A 6 -17.92 0.53 0.85
CA GLN A 6 -18.89 -0.47 1.31
C GLN A 6 -20.28 -0.29 0.68
N SER A 7 -20.67 0.94 0.32
CA SER A 7 -21.96 1.22 -0.33
C SER A 7 -21.98 1.01 -1.84
N SER A 8 -20.84 0.69 -2.47
CA SER A 8 -20.68 0.79 -3.92
C SER A 8 -20.07 -0.45 -4.59
N ASN A 9 -20.01 -1.59 -3.89
CA ASN A 9 -19.36 -2.82 -4.39
C ASN A 9 -17.91 -2.58 -4.87
N ILE A 10 -17.18 -1.70 -4.18
CA ILE A 10 -15.79 -1.37 -4.49
C ILE A 10 -14.89 -2.22 -3.60
N GLN A 11 -13.95 -2.94 -4.21
CA GLN A 11 -12.91 -3.65 -3.48
C GLN A 11 -11.88 -2.66 -2.94
N ILE A 12 -11.57 -2.75 -1.65
CA ILE A 12 -10.45 -2.04 -1.03
C ILE A 12 -9.29 -3.00 -0.88
N ILE A 13 -8.13 -2.59 -1.38
CA ILE A 13 -6.86 -3.30 -1.20
C ILE A 13 -6.08 -2.57 -0.11
N ASP A 14 -5.87 -3.23 1.03
CA ASP A 14 -5.01 -2.68 2.07
C ASP A 14 -3.54 -2.90 1.70
N SER A 15 -2.86 -1.81 1.38
CA SER A 15 -1.41 -1.81 1.17
C SER A 15 -0.65 -1.26 2.38
N TRP A 16 -1.32 -0.59 3.31
CA TRP A 16 -0.67 0.16 4.39
C TRP A 16 0.12 -0.76 5.32
N SER A 17 -0.45 -1.91 5.69
CA SER A 17 0.17 -2.91 6.57
C SER A 17 1.57 -3.37 6.13
N GLU A 18 1.87 -3.34 4.83
CA GLU A 18 3.14 -3.83 4.30
C GLU A 18 4.27 -2.81 4.42
N PHE A 19 3.91 -1.53 4.44
CA PHE A 19 4.86 -0.42 4.36
C PHE A 19 5.17 0.22 5.72
N ILE A 20 4.44 -0.12 6.79
CA ILE A 20 4.67 0.44 8.11
C ILE A 20 5.63 -0.36 8.99
N ASP A 21 6.41 0.36 9.79
CA ASP A 21 7.15 -0.21 10.91
C ASP A 21 6.27 -0.37 12.17
N ASP A 22 6.88 -0.84 13.26
CA ASP A 22 6.20 -1.10 14.54
C ASP A 22 5.69 0.18 15.22
N GLU A 23 6.15 1.36 14.78
CA GLU A 23 5.68 2.67 15.25
C GLU A 23 4.56 3.23 14.37
N GLY A 24 4.17 2.51 13.31
CA GLY A 24 3.15 2.94 12.35
C GLY A 24 3.65 3.96 11.32
N LEU A 25 4.98 4.12 11.20
CA LEU A 25 5.63 5.01 10.24
C LEU A 25 6.06 4.25 9.00
N LEU A 26 6.26 4.96 7.89
CA LEU A 26 6.79 4.36 6.67
C LEU A 26 8.21 3.81 6.94
N LYS A 27 8.39 2.50 6.72
CA LYS A 27 9.69 1.82 6.84
C LYS A 27 10.76 2.59 6.07
N LYS A 28 11.88 2.88 6.73
CA LYS A 28 12.98 3.68 6.15
C LYS A 28 13.50 3.09 4.84
N GLU A 29 13.56 1.78 4.73
CA GLU A 29 14.03 1.09 3.51
C GLU A 29 13.03 1.12 2.35
N MET A 30 11.79 1.57 2.60
CA MET A 30 10.74 1.64 1.59
C MET A 30 10.60 3.05 0.99
N THR A 31 11.38 4.02 1.45
CA THR A 31 11.35 5.41 0.96
C THR A 31 12.74 6.01 0.76
N THR A 32 12.85 7.02 -0.10
CA THR A 32 14.09 7.79 -0.29
C THR A 32 14.12 9.09 0.52
N ASP A 33 12.94 9.65 0.83
CA ASP A 33 12.79 10.98 1.41
C ASP A 33 11.72 11.08 2.52
N GLY A 34 11.14 9.94 2.91
CA GLY A 34 10.05 9.89 3.88
C GLY A 34 8.65 9.99 3.26
N VAL A 35 8.54 10.18 1.93
CA VAL A 35 7.27 10.35 1.22
C VAL A 35 7.16 9.40 0.03
N HIS A 36 8.15 9.40 -0.86
CA HIS A 36 8.11 8.62 -2.10
C HIS A 36 8.65 7.21 -1.87
N LEU A 37 8.01 6.23 -2.49
CA LEU A 37 8.45 4.84 -2.43
C LEU A 37 9.74 4.64 -3.24
N THR A 38 10.60 3.74 -2.77
CA THR A 38 11.73 3.24 -3.57
C THR A 38 11.25 2.33 -4.71
N ASP A 39 12.10 2.07 -5.70
CA ASP A 39 11.82 1.10 -6.78
C ASP A 39 11.41 -0.28 -6.24
N LYS A 40 12.09 -0.74 -5.18
CA LYS A 40 11.77 -1.99 -4.50
C LYS A 40 10.36 -1.96 -3.91
N ALA A 41 10.00 -0.87 -3.26
CA ALA A 41 8.68 -0.70 -2.66
C ALA A 41 7.57 -0.59 -3.71
N TYR A 42 7.80 0.11 -4.84
CA TYR A 42 6.87 0.13 -5.97
C TYR A 42 6.67 -1.25 -6.59
N LYS A 43 7.71 -2.09 -6.65
CA LYS A 43 7.56 -3.48 -7.11
C LYS A 43 6.61 -4.26 -6.20
N ILE A 44 6.77 -4.16 -4.88
CA ILE A 44 5.89 -4.82 -3.90
C ILE A 44 4.44 -4.31 -4.07
N TRP A 45 4.26 -3.00 -4.16
CA TRP A 45 2.95 -2.38 -4.37
C TRP A 45 2.28 -2.90 -5.65
N SER A 46 3.00 -2.92 -6.77
CA SER A 46 2.48 -3.41 -8.05
C SER A 46 2.06 -4.88 -8.00
N GLN A 47 2.86 -5.74 -7.35
CA GLN A 47 2.55 -7.16 -7.19
C GLN A 47 1.28 -7.37 -6.36
N LYS A 48 1.08 -6.58 -5.31
CA LYS A 48 -0.11 -6.63 -4.46
C LYS A 48 -1.38 -6.20 -5.19
N ILE A 49 -1.28 -5.27 -6.15
CA ILE A 49 -2.42 -4.90 -7.00
C ILE A 49 -2.69 -5.96 -8.07
N GLN A 50 -1.64 -6.51 -8.68
CA GLN A 50 -1.75 -7.47 -9.79
C GLN A 50 -2.60 -8.69 -9.47
N ILE A 51 -2.55 -9.20 -8.24
CA ILE A 51 -3.34 -10.37 -7.81
C ILE A 51 -4.86 -10.12 -7.76
N HIS A 52 -5.31 -8.87 -7.91
CA HIS A 52 -6.72 -8.49 -7.85
C HIS A 52 -7.29 -8.05 -9.19
N ILE A 53 -6.46 -7.98 -10.24
CA ILE A 53 -6.84 -7.57 -11.59
C ILE A 53 -6.73 -8.69 -12.63
N LEU A 54 -6.39 -9.90 -12.19
CA LEU A 54 -6.34 -11.14 -12.97
C LEU A 54 -7.37 -12.13 -12.42
#